data_AF-E5LP99-F1
#
_entry.id   AF-E5LP99-F1
#
_cell.length_a   1.000
_cell.length_b   1.000
_cell.length_c   1.000
_cell.angle_alpha   90.00
_cell.angle_beta   90.00
_cell.angle_gamma   90.00
#
_symmetry.space_group_name_H-M   'P 1'
#
loop_
_entity.id
_entity.type
_entity.pdbx_description
1 polymer ?
#
loop_
_entity_poly.entity_id
_entity_poly.type
_entity_poly.pdbx_seq_one_letter_code
_entity_poly.pdbx_strand_id
1 'polypeptide(L)'
;NQIPIVKLGDKVEEGELIVDGSSFKNGELALGKNVLVAFTTWNGYNYEDAIILNEKLVKDDVYTSIHIEEQTIQFRNSKAGDDKLTASIPNVSKYSLRNLDENGIVRVGSEVVAGDVLVGRVSPKGEENPTQEEKLLMAILQQRPSSDRDTSLKVKNGHNGTVIG
;
A
#
# COMPACT_ATOMS: atom_id res chain seq x y z
N ASN A 1 12.43 -9.29 8.69
CA ASN A 1 13.56 -8.44 9.12
C ASN A 1 14.47 -9.28 10.00
N GLN A 2 15.78 -9.14 9.87
CA GLN A 2 16.78 -9.91 10.62
C GLN A 2 17.85 -8.93 11.09
N ILE A 3 18.11 -8.89 12.40
CA ILE A 3 19.00 -7.90 13.03
C ILE A 3 20.19 -8.66 13.63
N PRO A 4 21.44 -8.37 13.21
CA PRO A 4 22.62 -8.96 13.83
C PRO A 4 22.72 -8.60 15.31
N ILE A 5 23.03 -9.59 16.16
CA ILE A 5 23.28 -9.37 17.61
C ILE A 5 24.77 -9.48 17.97
N VAL A 6 25.59 -10.01 17.06
CA VAL A 6 27.05 -10.05 17.17
C VAL A 6 27.72 -8.87 16.46
N LYS A 7 28.95 -8.56 16.84
CA LYS A 7 29.80 -7.52 16.27
C LYS A 7 31.05 -8.12 15.62
N LEU A 8 31.69 -7.32 14.78
CA LEU A 8 32.99 -7.68 14.20
C LEU A 8 34.01 -7.91 15.32
N GLY A 9 34.61 -9.11 15.32
CA GLY A 9 35.60 -9.53 16.31
C GLY A 9 35.06 -10.42 17.43
N ASP A 10 33.75 -10.62 17.51
CA ASP A 10 33.16 -11.57 18.46
C ASP A 10 33.56 -13.00 18.08
N LYS A 11 33.91 -13.81 19.09
CA LYS A 11 34.10 -15.25 18.93
C LYS A 11 32.75 -15.92 19.12
N VAL A 12 32.34 -16.74 18.16
CA VAL A 12 31.08 -17.47 18.20
C VAL A 12 31.32 -18.98 18.25
N GLU A 13 30.45 -19.69 18.94
CA GLU A 13 30.46 -21.15 19.02
C GLU A 13 29.48 -21.79 18.03
N GLU A 14 29.65 -23.09 17.76
CA GLU A 14 28.70 -23.83 16.93
C GLU A 14 27.32 -23.88 17.59
N GLY A 15 26.30 -23.41 16.87
CA GLY A 15 24.92 -23.33 17.38
C GLY A 15 24.58 -22.04 18.11
N GLU A 16 25.53 -21.11 18.27
CA GLU A 16 25.26 -19.79 18.85
C GLU A 16 24.40 -18.93 17.91
N LEU A 17 23.41 -18.25 18.48
CA LEU A 17 22.56 -17.34 17.72
C LEU A 17 23.33 -16.06 17.40
N ILE A 18 23.37 -15.68 16.13
CA ILE A 18 24.08 -14.49 15.66
C ILE A 18 23.16 -13.38 15.14
N VAL A 19 21.86 -13.69 14.96
CA VAL A 19 20.87 -12.79 14.38
C VAL A 19 19.52 -13.02 15.06
N ASP A 20 18.86 -11.94 15.47
CA ASP A 20 17.46 -11.96 15.90
C ASP A 20 16.52 -11.82 14.69
N GLY A 21 15.44 -12.60 14.69
CA GLY A 21 14.32 -12.45 13.76
C GLY A 21 13.28 -11.45 14.24
N SER A 22 12.17 -11.36 13.52
CA SER A 22 10.99 -10.61 13.96
C SER A 22 10.49 -11.13 15.32
N SER A 23 10.18 -10.22 16.24
CA SER A 23 9.67 -10.54 17.59
C SER A 23 10.62 -11.36 18.47
N PHE A 24 11.94 -11.22 18.26
CA PHE A 24 12.97 -11.76 19.15
C PHE A 24 13.85 -10.64 19.72
N LYS A 25 14.43 -10.90 20.89
CA LYS A 25 15.47 -10.06 21.51
C LYS A 25 16.48 -10.95 22.22
N ASN A 26 17.72 -10.93 21.77
CA ASN A 26 18.82 -11.76 22.28
C ASN A 26 18.46 -13.26 22.31
N GLY A 27 17.82 -13.76 21.26
CA GLY A 27 17.40 -15.16 21.15
C GLY A 27 16.17 -15.56 21.96
N GLU A 28 15.56 -14.63 22.70
CA GLU A 28 14.32 -14.87 23.41
C GLU A 28 13.12 -14.24 22.68
N LEU A 29 11.97 -14.90 22.80
CA LEU A 29 10.73 -14.42 22.21
C LEU A 29 10.26 -13.12 22.90
N ALA A 30 10.02 -12.08 22.11
CA ALA A 30 9.64 -10.74 22.57
C ALA A 30 8.40 -10.22 21.80
N LEU A 31 7.21 -10.72 22.15
CA LEU A 31 5.95 -10.41 21.46
C LEU A 31 5.38 -9.01 21.76
N GLY A 32 5.91 -8.31 22.75
CA GLY A 32 5.36 -7.05 23.22
C GLY A 32 6.40 -6.19 23.91
N LYS A 33 5.93 -5.26 24.75
CA LYS A 33 6.77 -4.30 25.46
C LYS A 33 6.43 -4.30 26.94
N ASN A 34 7.45 -4.19 27.77
CA ASN A 34 7.29 -3.94 29.19
C ASN A 34 6.92 -2.46 29.37
N VAL A 35 5.77 -2.22 30.00
CA VAL A 35 5.25 -0.87 30.25
C VAL A 35 4.86 -0.72 31.71
N LEU A 36 4.94 0.50 32.23
CA LEU A 36 4.45 0.81 33.57
C LEU A 36 2.92 0.89 33.54
N VAL A 37 2.27 0.09 34.38
CA VAL A 37 0.81 0.02 34.47
C VAL A 37 0.35 0.50 35.85
N ALA A 38 -0.66 1.37 35.86
CA ALA A 38 -1.35 1.77 37.08
C ALA A 38 -2.73 1.09 37.14
N PHE A 39 -3.00 0.38 38.23
CA PHE A 39 -4.30 -0.25 38.48
C PHE A 39 -5.21 0.74 39.24
N THR A 40 -5.97 1.54 38.50
CA THR A 40 -6.89 2.54 39.06
C THR A 40 -8.02 2.83 38.08
N THR A 41 -9.07 3.53 38.52
CA THR A 41 -10.10 4.08 37.64
C THR A 41 -9.72 5.51 37.25
N TRP A 42 -9.99 5.89 36.00
CA TRP A 42 -9.64 7.23 35.51
C TRP A 42 -10.79 7.85 34.73
N ASN A 43 -11.60 8.67 35.41
CA ASN A 43 -12.71 9.45 34.84
C ASN A 43 -13.67 8.63 33.93
N GLY A 44 -13.77 7.32 34.13
CA GLY A 44 -14.59 6.42 33.31
C GLY A 44 -14.00 6.05 31.94
N TYR A 45 -12.82 6.55 31.56
CA TYR A 45 -12.19 6.22 30.27
C TYR A 45 -11.72 4.76 30.18
N ASN A 46 -11.50 4.11 31.32
CA ASN A 46 -11.21 2.68 31.42
C ASN A 46 -12.40 1.88 31.97
N TYR A 47 -13.62 2.28 31.59
CA TYR A 47 -14.83 1.51 31.91
C TYR A 47 -14.87 0.20 31.12
N GLU A 48 -15.33 -0.87 31.77
CA GLU A 48 -15.30 -2.25 31.25
C GLU A 48 -13.88 -2.65 30.80
N ASP A 49 -13.69 -2.94 29.51
CA ASP A 49 -12.44 -3.44 28.95
C ASP A 49 -11.60 -2.34 28.27
N ALA A 50 -11.98 -1.07 28.45
CA ALA A 50 -11.27 0.04 27.83
C ALA A 50 -9.88 0.26 28.47
N ILE A 51 -8.87 0.48 27.63
CA ILE A 51 -7.48 0.74 28.05
C ILE A 51 -7.12 2.18 27.68
N ILE A 52 -6.54 2.89 28.64
CA ILE A 52 -5.98 4.22 28.43
C ILE A 52 -4.49 4.08 28.16
N LEU A 53 -4.02 4.67 27.06
CA LEU A 53 -2.61 4.70 26.71
C LEU A 53 -2.02 6.07 27.00
N ASN A 54 -0.79 6.08 27.50
CA ASN A 54 -0.01 7.31 27.58
C ASN A 54 0.44 7.71 26.17
N GLU A 55 0.25 8.98 25.79
CA GLU A 55 0.71 9.55 24.51
C GLU A 55 2.19 9.30 24.24
N LYS A 56 3.01 9.18 25.30
CA LYS A 56 4.43 8.83 25.20
C LYS A 56 4.67 7.50 24.46
N LEU A 57 3.77 6.53 24.60
CA LEU A 57 3.89 5.23 23.91
C LEU A 57 3.81 5.38 22.39
N VAL A 58 3.08 6.39 21.90
CA VAL A 58 3.01 6.73 20.47
C VAL A 58 4.25 7.51 20.04
N LYS A 59 4.67 8.50 20.84
CA LYS A 59 5.87 9.32 20.54
C LYS A 59 7.17 8.51 20.47
N ASP A 60 7.27 7.47 21.28
CA ASP A 60 8.46 6.62 21.38
C ASP A 60 8.36 5.35 20.49
N ASP A 61 7.37 5.28 19.59
CA ASP A 61 7.14 4.14 18.68
C ASP A 61 7.06 2.77 19.37
N VAL A 62 6.52 2.73 20.60
CA VAL A 62 6.54 1.53 21.45
C VAL A 62 5.71 0.40 20.85
N TYR A 63 4.54 0.72 20.32
CA TYR A 63 3.60 -0.21 19.69
C TYR A 63 3.46 0.05 18.18
N THR A 64 4.54 0.46 17.52
CA THR A 64 4.57 0.67 16.07
C THR A 64 4.95 -0.63 15.35
N SER A 65 4.19 -0.99 14.30
CA SER A 65 4.44 -2.17 13.46
C SER A 65 4.51 -1.80 11.99
N ILE A 66 5.24 -2.59 11.21
CA ILE A 66 5.33 -2.45 9.76
C ILE A 66 4.43 -3.50 9.11
N HIS A 67 3.53 -3.06 8.24
CA HIS A 67 2.65 -3.92 7.44
C HIS A 67 3.04 -3.78 5.97
N ILE A 68 3.20 -4.92 5.30
CA ILE A 68 3.55 -4.99 3.87
C ILE A 68 2.42 -5.74 3.17
N GLU A 69 1.84 -5.11 2.14
CA GLU A 69 0.81 -5.72 1.28
C GLU A 69 1.37 -5.85 -0.13
N GLU A 70 1.28 -7.06 -0.70
CA GLU A 70 1.57 -7.30 -2.11
C GLU A 70 0.30 -7.06 -2.93
N GLN A 71 0.42 -6.27 -4.00
CA GLN A 71 -0.68 -6.01 -4.92
C GLN A 71 -0.33 -6.43 -6.34
N THR A 72 -1.21 -7.23 -6.93
CA THR A 72 -0.96 -7.85 -8.23
C THR A 72 -2.10 -7.55 -9.20
N ILE A 73 -1.75 -7.27 -10.44
CA ILE A 73 -2.67 -7.13 -11.56
C ILE A 73 -2.23 -8.01 -12.71
N GLN A 74 -3.19 -8.65 -13.39
CA GLN A 74 -2.94 -9.53 -14.53
C GLN A 74 -3.42 -8.85 -15.81
N PHE A 75 -2.58 -8.90 -16.84
CA PHE A 75 -2.93 -8.47 -18.19
C PHE A 75 -3.60 -9.63 -18.92
N ARG A 76 -4.74 -9.34 -19.56
CA ARG A 76 -5.55 -10.35 -20.24
C ARG A 76 -5.69 -10.03 -21.71
N ASN A 77 -5.80 -11.11 -22.49
CA ASN A 77 -6.13 -11.04 -23.90
C ASN A 77 -7.63 -11.23 -24.06
N SER A 78 -8.26 -10.40 -24.89
CA SER A 78 -9.69 -10.45 -25.16
C SER A 78 -9.95 -10.41 -26.67
N LYS A 79 -11.19 -10.71 -27.08
CA LYS A 79 -11.59 -10.57 -28.49
C LYS A 79 -11.51 -9.13 -29.00
N ALA A 80 -11.64 -8.14 -28.12
CA ALA A 80 -11.53 -6.72 -28.45
C ALA A 80 -10.07 -6.25 -28.51
N GLY A 81 -9.11 -7.10 -28.12
CA GLY A 81 -7.68 -6.81 -28.03
C GLY A 81 -7.13 -7.09 -26.64
N ASP A 82 -5.83 -6.83 -26.49
CA ASP A 82 -5.08 -7.14 -25.27
C ASP A 82 -4.99 -5.93 -24.36
N ASP A 83 -4.96 -6.19 -23.04
CA ASP A 83 -4.64 -5.18 -22.04
C ASP A 83 -3.24 -4.59 -22.30
N LYS A 84 -3.10 -3.27 -22.16
CA LYS A 84 -1.83 -2.57 -22.38
C LYS A 84 -1.37 -1.86 -21.11
N LEU A 85 -0.07 -1.98 -20.84
CA LEU A 85 0.61 -1.23 -19.80
C LEU A 85 0.90 0.18 -20.33
N THR A 86 0.46 1.22 -19.62
CA THR A 86 0.68 2.61 -20.05
C THR A 86 0.52 3.62 -18.91
N ALA A 87 1.31 4.70 -18.96
CA ALA A 87 1.13 5.87 -18.12
C ALA A 87 -0.02 6.79 -18.59
N SER A 88 -0.50 6.63 -19.84
CA SER A 88 -1.55 7.47 -20.42
C SER A 88 -2.92 6.84 -20.24
N ILE A 89 -3.57 7.15 -19.11
CA ILE A 89 -4.83 6.51 -18.70
C ILE A 89 -5.99 7.49 -18.88
N PRO A 90 -7.04 7.14 -19.66
CA PRO A 90 -8.16 8.03 -19.92
C PRO A 90 -9.00 8.25 -18.66
N ASN A 91 -9.53 9.47 -18.49
CA ASN A 91 -10.42 9.86 -17.39
C ASN A 91 -9.83 9.72 -15.98
N VAL A 92 -8.50 9.70 -15.84
CA VAL A 92 -7.81 9.70 -14.54
C VAL A 92 -7.17 11.05 -14.27
N SER A 93 -7.21 11.49 -13.01
CA SER A 93 -6.62 12.77 -12.60
C SER A 93 -5.09 12.75 -12.71
N LYS A 94 -4.47 13.86 -13.10
CA LYS A 94 -3.00 13.99 -13.09
C LYS A 94 -2.39 13.75 -11.72
N TYR A 95 -3.13 14.09 -10.66
CA TYR A 95 -2.70 13.86 -9.29
C TYR A 95 -2.54 12.36 -9.01
N SER A 96 -3.51 11.53 -9.40
CA SER A 96 -3.45 10.07 -9.22
C SER A 96 -2.35 9.38 -10.04
N LEU A 97 -1.89 10.03 -11.12
CA LEU A 97 -0.83 9.53 -12.02
C LEU A 97 0.57 10.05 -11.65
N ARG A 98 0.69 10.95 -10.66
CA ARG A 98 1.93 11.71 -10.39
C ARG A 98 3.15 10.84 -10.07
N ASN A 99 2.92 9.64 -9.54
CA ASN A 99 3.96 8.72 -9.09
C ASN A 99 4.33 7.66 -10.14
N LEU A 100 3.65 7.63 -11.30
CA LEU A 100 3.96 6.68 -12.37
C LEU A 100 5.26 7.06 -13.10
N ASP A 101 5.98 6.05 -13.54
CA ASP A 101 7.07 6.18 -14.50
C ASP A 101 6.53 6.24 -15.95
N GLU A 102 7.43 6.28 -16.91
CA GLU A 102 7.10 6.32 -18.34
C GLU A 102 6.39 5.05 -18.85
N ASN A 103 6.61 3.91 -18.18
CA ASN A 103 5.96 2.65 -18.51
C ASN A 103 4.53 2.58 -17.95
N GLY A 104 4.22 3.37 -16.91
CA GLY A 104 2.96 3.31 -16.19
C GLY A 104 3.02 2.47 -14.93
N ILE A 105 4.20 2.28 -14.34
CA ILE A 105 4.41 1.61 -13.06
C ILE A 105 4.81 2.66 -12.02
N VAL A 106 4.26 2.54 -10.81
CA VAL A 106 4.63 3.41 -9.70
C VAL A 106 6.11 3.27 -9.34
N ARG A 107 6.78 4.39 -9.05
CA ARG A 107 8.20 4.37 -8.70
C ARG A 107 8.41 3.88 -7.27
N VAL A 108 9.43 3.05 -7.07
CA VAL A 108 9.89 2.66 -5.73
C VAL A 108 10.27 3.91 -4.92
N GLY A 109 9.89 3.94 -3.65
CA GLY A 109 10.04 5.08 -2.75
C GLY A 109 8.92 6.11 -2.83
N SER A 110 7.94 5.94 -3.73
CA SER A 110 6.80 6.86 -3.80
C SER A 110 5.84 6.65 -2.62
N GLU A 111 5.46 7.74 -1.97
CA GLU A 111 4.31 7.74 -1.06
C GLU A 111 3.01 7.76 -1.86
N VAL A 112 2.16 6.78 -1.57
CA VAL A 112 0.88 6.56 -2.25
C VAL A 112 -0.26 6.62 -1.27
N VAL A 113 -1.37 7.19 -1.72
CA VAL A 113 -2.63 7.28 -0.97
C VAL A 113 -3.76 6.65 -1.76
N ALA A 114 -4.88 6.39 -1.09
CA ALA A 114 -6.09 5.85 -1.72
C ALA A 114 -6.44 6.56 -3.03
N GLY A 115 -6.66 5.77 -4.10
CA GLY A 115 -6.98 6.27 -5.43
C GLY A 115 -5.78 6.57 -6.33
N ASP A 116 -4.54 6.57 -5.80
CA ASP A 116 -3.34 6.63 -6.64
C ASP A 116 -3.21 5.37 -7.49
N VAL A 117 -2.71 5.54 -8.71
CA VAL A 117 -2.46 4.42 -9.63
C VAL A 117 -1.12 3.80 -9.32
N LEU A 118 -1.11 2.48 -9.08
CA LEU A 118 0.10 1.68 -8.88
C LEU A 118 0.61 1.10 -10.18
N VAL A 119 -0.30 0.57 -11.01
CA VAL A 119 0.01 0.02 -12.33
C VAL A 119 -1.06 0.47 -13.30
N GLY A 120 -0.66 1.28 -14.27
CA GLY A 120 -1.49 1.81 -15.33
C GLY A 120 -1.81 0.74 -16.35
N ARG A 121 -3.07 0.29 -16.36
CA ARG A 121 -3.57 -0.70 -17.31
C ARG A 121 -4.78 -0.13 -18.02
N VAL A 122 -4.74 -0.20 -19.35
CA VAL A 122 -5.89 0.12 -20.19
C VAL A 122 -6.34 -1.12 -20.94
N SER A 123 -7.65 -1.33 -20.99
CA SER A 123 -8.26 -2.42 -21.77
C SER A 123 -9.00 -1.82 -22.95
N PRO A 124 -8.93 -2.43 -24.14
CA PRO A 124 -9.73 -1.99 -25.27
C PRO A 124 -11.22 -2.17 -24.94
N LYS A 125 -12.02 -1.15 -25.24
CA LYS A 125 -13.48 -1.28 -25.22
C LYS A 125 -13.88 -2.08 -26.46
N GLY A 126 -14.76 -3.06 -26.29
CA GLY A 126 -15.40 -3.72 -27.43
C GLY A 126 -16.26 -2.73 -28.23
N GLU A 127 -16.78 -3.18 -29.37
CA GLU A 127 -17.78 -2.42 -30.16
C GLU A 127 -19.12 -2.36 -29.41
N GLU A 128 -19.17 -1.65 -28.30
CA GLU A 128 -20.43 -1.27 -27.66
C GLU A 128 -20.90 0.06 -28.26
N ASN A 129 -22.13 0.05 -28.78
CA ASN A 129 -22.77 1.27 -29.23
C ASN A 129 -22.99 2.19 -28.02
N PRO A 130 -22.43 3.42 -28.01
CA PRO A 130 -22.64 4.33 -26.89
C PRO A 130 -24.12 4.69 -26.79
N THR A 131 -24.59 4.92 -25.56
CA THR A 131 -26.00 5.28 -25.33
C THR A 131 -26.33 6.64 -25.96
N GLN A 132 -27.62 6.96 -26.10
CA GLN A 132 -28.02 8.26 -26.67
C GLN A 132 -27.52 9.43 -25.80
N GLU A 133 -27.49 9.24 -24.48
CA GLU A 133 -26.98 10.20 -23.50
C GLU A 133 -25.47 10.42 -23.67
N GLU A 134 -24.69 9.35 -23.83
CA GLU A 134 -23.25 9.44 -24.07
C GLU A 134 -22.94 10.14 -25.41
N LYS A 135 -23.69 9.81 -26.46
CA LYS A 135 -23.58 10.48 -27.78
C LYS A 135 -23.88 11.97 -27.67
N LEU A 136 -24.91 12.36 -26.93
CA LEU A 136 -25.26 13.77 -26.70
C LEU A 136 -24.16 14.48 -25.93
N LEU A 137 -23.66 13.88 -24.84
CA LEU A 137 -22.59 14.45 -24.03
C LEU A 137 -21.31 14.65 -24.86
N MET A 138 -20.94 13.67 -25.70
CA MET A 138 -19.80 13.77 -26.60
C MET A 138 -19.96 14.89 -27.63
N ALA A 139 -21.17 15.08 -28.18
CA ALA A 139 -21.45 16.16 -29.12
C ALA A 139 -21.31 17.54 -28.47
N ILE A 140 -21.77 17.69 -27.21
CA ILE A 140 -21.64 18.93 -26.44
C ILE A 140 -20.17 19.22 -26.09
N LEU A 141 -19.43 18.20 -25.66
CA LEU A 141 -18.04 18.34 -25.22
C LEU A 141 -17.02 18.34 -26.38
N GLN A 142 -17.45 18.07 -27.61
CA GLN A 142 -16.59 17.86 -28.80
C GLN A 142 -15.46 16.83 -28.55
N GLN A 143 -15.71 15.87 -27.67
CA GLN A 143 -14.73 14.84 -27.31
C GLN A 143 -14.94 13.59 -28.15
N ARG A 144 -13.84 13.02 -28.66
CA ARG A 144 -13.88 11.71 -29.31
C ARG A 144 -13.94 10.61 -28.26
N PRO A 145 -14.70 9.53 -28.50
CA PRO A 145 -14.71 8.39 -27.59
C PRO A 145 -13.30 7.80 -27.48
N SER A 146 -12.85 7.57 -26.24
CA SER A 146 -11.64 6.78 -25.98
C SER A 146 -11.90 5.33 -26.38
N SER A 147 -11.04 4.76 -27.22
CA SER A 147 -11.00 3.33 -27.56
C SER A 147 -10.73 2.46 -26.35
N ASP A 148 -10.08 3.03 -25.33
CA ASP A 148 -9.62 2.30 -24.17
C ASP A 148 -10.37 2.74 -22.90
N ARG A 149 -10.51 1.82 -21.95
CA ARG A 149 -11.02 2.06 -20.60
C ARG A 149 -9.93 1.84 -19.58
N ASP A 150 -9.96 2.64 -18.51
CA ASP A 150 -9.12 2.43 -17.34
C ASP A 150 -9.50 1.12 -16.64
N THR A 151 -8.52 0.22 -16.49
CA THR A 151 -8.62 -1.02 -15.71
C THR A 151 -7.41 -1.18 -14.79
N SER A 152 -6.81 -0.06 -14.40
CA SER A 152 -5.55 0.03 -13.64
C SER A 152 -5.65 -0.51 -12.22
N LEU A 153 -4.51 -0.89 -11.67
CA LEU A 153 -4.36 -1.20 -10.24
C LEU A 153 -4.25 0.12 -9.47
N LYS A 154 -5.10 0.31 -8.47
CA LYS A 154 -5.12 1.52 -7.64
C LYS A 154 -5.06 1.16 -6.16
N VAL A 155 -4.51 2.06 -5.36
CA VAL A 155 -4.52 1.94 -3.91
C VAL A 155 -5.97 1.93 -3.41
N LYS A 156 -6.32 0.91 -2.63
CA LYS A 156 -7.65 0.73 -2.05
C LYS A 156 -7.95 1.84 -1.02
N ASN A 157 -9.23 2.11 -0.80
CA ASN A 157 -9.65 3.03 0.26
C ASN A 157 -9.13 2.56 1.62
N GLY A 158 -8.72 3.50 2.46
CA GLY A 158 -8.16 3.23 3.79
C GLY A 158 -6.72 2.72 3.81
N HIS A 159 -6.07 2.59 2.64
CA HIS A 159 -4.67 2.17 2.54
C HIS A 159 -3.81 3.36 2.08
N ASN A 160 -2.61 3.44 2.63
CA ASN A 160 -1.54 4.35 2.24
C ASN A 160 -0.20 3.72 2.63
N GLY A 161 0.89 4.23 2.08
CA GLY A 161 2.22 3.73 2.40
C GLY A 161 3.27 4.15 1.39
N THR A 162 4.44 3.55 1.51
CA THR A 162 5.56 3.76 0.59
C THR A 162 5.79 2.49 -0.22
N VAL A 163 5.98 2.63 -1.53
CA VAL A 163 6.33 1.50 -2.41
C VAL A 163 7.77 1.06 -2.12
N ILE A 164 7.98 -0.21 -1.79
CA ILE A 164 9.30 -0.74 -1.38
C ILE A 164 9.93 -1.74 -2.36
N GLY A 165 9.20 -2.24 -3.34
CA GLY A 165 9.69 -3.20 -4.35
C GLY A 165 8.57 -3.95 -5.04
#